data_AF-A0A5S3PM86-F1
#
_entry.id   AF-A0A5S3PM86-F1
#
_cell.length_a   1.000
_cell.length_b   1.000
_cell.length_c   1.000
_cell.angle_alpha   90.00
_cell.angle_beta   90.00
_cell.angle_gamma   90.00
#
_symmetry.space_group_name_H-M   'P 1'
#
loop_
_entity.id
_entity.type
_entity.pdbx_description
1 polymer ?
#
loop_
_entity_poly.entity_id
_entity_poly.type
_entity_poly.pdbx_seq_one_letter_code
_entity_poly.pdbx_strand_id
1 'polypeptide(L)'
;MSFRTWLYVFAFGIALAASVAAQEVDPALKQQPVTESGQGDATNDSNEAAQPNVANSPEILAAIKGIEAAIRDLIAEEDQIETERQRKNESRDLNAQEAMAKWARWMFWATIGTAFVTLVGLILIGFTLRYTRKAAEHTEGMLIEAKATTLAAKESVTVTRKIGMSQVRPWIKCTIEMNAGLMANKGSLPFSLNVSVQNVGNGPATDTLYDVFLFESFGHSDEDAVAKLRDKMISRVETGHNRPSIIFPAESVSISRAENLIIDGSSIKSDAMGVVPAACAVAVYRIDGEKEWRCTASIFDIFVRGDVGLGHAFPMDGKAISAEGLNVVHRRNAIGT
;
A
#
# COMPACT_ATOMS: atom_id res chain seq x y z
N MET A 1 -26.15 -37.96 -26.90
CA MET A 1 -24.89 -38.37 -26.23
C MET A 1 -24.71 -37.53 -24.98
N SER A 2 -24.24 -38.11 -23.87
CA SER A 2 -24.01 -37.35 -22.63
C SER A 2 -22.74 -36.49 -22.76
N PHE A 3 -22.69 -35.35 -22.05
CA PHE A 3 -21.53 -34.46 -22.01
C PHE A 3 -20.22 -35.19 -21.63
N ARG A 4 -20.32 -36.20 -20.75
CA ARG A 4 -19.19 -37.04 -20.36
C ARG A 4 -18.63 -37.85 -21.53
N THR A 5 -19.50 -38.39 -22.38
CA THR A 5 -19.09 -39.14 -23.58
C THR A 5 -18.33 -38.26 -24.57
N TRP A 6 -18.75 -36.99 -24.70
CA TRP A 6 -18.07 -36.02 -25.56
C TRP A 6 -16.69 -35.61 -25.02
N LEU A 7 -16.56 -35.50 -23.69
CA LEU A 7 -15.31 -35.18 -23.01
C LEU A 7 -14.25 -36.27 -23.18
N TYR A 8 -14.65 -37.55 -23.18
CA TYR A 8 -13.74 -38.66 -23.48
C TYR A 8 -13.27 -38.66 -24.93
N VAL A 9 -14.14 -38.37 -25.89
CA VAL A 9 -13.76 -38.28 -27.31
C VAL A 9 -12.76 -37.13 -27.53
N PHE A 10 -12.97 -35.99 -26.87
CA PHE A 10 -12.05 -34.85 -26.95
C PHE A 10 -10.71 -35.13 -26.27
N ALA A 11 -10.71 -35.75 -25.09
CA ALA A 11 -9.48 -36.15 -24.41
C ALA A 11 -8.67 -37.16 -25.24
N PHE A 12 -9.34 -38.13 -25.87
CA PHE A 12 -8.69 -39.10 -26.74
C PHE A 12 -8.11 -38.44 -28.00
N GLY A 13 -8.83 -37.48 -28.59
CA GLY A 13 -8.35 -36.70 -29.74
C GLY A 13 -7.13 -35.84 -29.43
N ILE A 14 -7.09 -35.17 -28.27
CA ILE A 14 -5.94 -34.37 -27.83
C ILE A 14 -4.73 -35.27 -27.52
N ALA A 15 -4.95 -36.40 -26.87
CA ALA A 15 -3.88 -37.35 -26.58
C ALA A 15 -3.24 -37.89 -27.88
N LEU A 16 -4.06 -38.23 -28.88
CA LEU A 16 -3.57 -38.69 -30.20
C LEU A 16 -2.80 -37.60 -30.95
N ALA A 17 -3.27 -36.35 -30.92
CA ALA A 17 -2.57 -35.24 -31.54
C ALA A 17 -1.23 -34.93 -30.87
N ALA A 18 -1.16 -35.03 -29.54
CA ALA A 18 0.08 -34.85 -28.78
C ALA A 18 1.10 -35.97 -29.06
N SER A 19 0.64 -37.21 -29.26
CA SER A 19 1.53 -38.33 -29.63
C SER A 19 2.14 -38.18 -31.03
N VAL A 20 1.41 -37.63 -32.00
CA VAL A 20 1.93 -37.39 -33.35
C VAL A 20 2.90 -36.20 -33.35
N ALA A 21 2.60 -35.13 -32.61
CA ALA A 21 3.49 -33.97 -32.49
C ALA A 21 4.79 -34.27 -31.71
N ALA A 22 4.76 -35.27 -30.82
CA ALA A 22 5.96 -35.71 -30.09
C ALA A 22 6.92 -36.56 -30.94
N GLN A 23 6.50 -37.00 -32.14
CA GLN A 23 7.30 -37.91 -32.99
C GLN A 23 8.10 -37.19 -34.09
N GLU A 24 8.00 -35.85 -34.20
CA GLU A 24 8.65 -35.07 -35.26
C GLU A 24 9.84 -34.21 -34.82
N VAL A 25 10.37 -34.38 -33.61
CA VAL A 25 11.60 -33.69 -33.18
C VAL A 25 12.74 -34.67 -33.05
N ASP A 26 13.31 -35.05 -34.19
CA ASP A 26 14.70 -35.51 -34.27
C ASP A 26 15.45 -34.66 -35.31
N PRO A 27 15.81 -33.40 -34.98
CA PRO A 27 16.59 -32.58 -35.88
C PRO A 27 18.06 -32.95 -35.74
N ALA A 28 18.57 -33.57 -36.80
CA ALA A 28 19.96 -33.61 -37.23
C ALA A 28 20.92 -34.58 -36.51
N LEU A 29 21.45 -35.53 -37.29
CA LEU A 29 22.88 -35.73 -37.45
C LEU A 29 23.20 -36.54 -38.74
N LYS A 30 23.80 -35.81 -39.70
CA LYS A 30 24.89 -36.21 -40.62
C LYS A 30 24.70 -37.41 -41.56
N GLN A 31 24.76 -37.11 -42.86
CA GLN A 31 25.86 -37.45 -43.82
C GLN A 31 25.41 -36.99 -45.22
N GLN A 32 25.85 -35.82 -45.69
CA GLN A 32 26.93 -35.60 -46.66
C GLN A 32 26.86 -36.39 -47.99
N PRO A 33 27.25 -35.74 -49.11
CA PRO A 33 27.00 -36.21 -50.47
C PRO A 33 28.01 -37.27 -50.88
N VAL A 34 27.53 -38.39 -51.43
CA VAL A 34 28.38 -39.33 -52.17
C VAL A 34 28.23 -39.04 -53.65
N THR A 35 29.28 -38.46 -54.19
CA THR A 35 29.63 -38.50 -55.60
C THR A 35 30.18 -39.90 -55.90
N GLU A 36 29.40 -40.73 -56.58
CA GLU A 36 29.87 -41.87 -57.40
C GLU A 36 29.18 -41.63 -58.76
N SER A 37 29.81 -41.28 -59.89
CA SER A 37 31.01 -41.80 -60.56
C SER A 37 31.04 -43.33 -60.62
N GLY A 38 30.18 -43.88 -61.49
CA GLY A 38 30.30 -45.19 -62.12
C GLY A 38 29.37 -45.19 -63.33
N GLN A 39 29.82 -44.89 -64.55
CA GLN A 39 30.68 -45.73 -65.39
C GLN A 39 30.05 -47.10 -65.66
N GLY A 40 29.64 -47.28 -66.91
CA GLY A 40 29.19 -48.56 -67.46
C GLY A 40 28.44 -48.40 -68.77
N ASP A 41 29.21 -48.39 -69.88
CA ASP A 41 28.93 -48.97 -71.21
C ASP A 41 27.52 -48.78 -71.81
N ALA A 42 27.30 -48.11 -72.94
CA ALA A 42 28.12 -47.91 -74.13
C ALA A 42 28.95 -49.14 -74.51
N THR A 43 28.35 -50.16 -75.12
CA THR A 43 28.93 -50.83 -76.30
C THR A 43 28.02 -51.92 -76.84
N ASN A 44 27.94 -51.93 -78.18
CA ASN A 44 27.98 -53.09 -79.06
C ASN A 44 27.01 -54.25 -78.80
N ASP A 45 26.13 -54.51 -79.78
CA ASP A 45 26.59 -55.42 -80.82
C ASP A 45 25.74 -55.28 -82.09
N SER A 46 26.31 -54.55 -83.04
CA SER A 46 26.20 -54.85 -84.46
C SER A 46 26.76 -56.26 -84.71
N ASN A 47 25.88 -57.27 -84.80
CA ASN A 47 26.14 -58.52 -85.52
C ASN A 47 25.38 -58.43 -86.85
N GLU A 48 26.05 -58.07 -87.93
CA GLU A 48 26.94 -58.93 -88.74
C GLU A 48 26.13 -59.84 -89.65
N ALA A 49 26.25 -59.53 -90.94
CA ALA A 49 25.70 -60.26 -92.05
C ALA A 49 26.32 -61.64 -92.15
N ALA A 50 25.49 -62.67 -92.25
CA ALA A 50 25.86 -63.91 -92.91
C ALA A 50 24.66 -64.39 -93.72
N GLN A 51 24.76 -64.21 -95.04
CA GLN A 51 23.96 -64.89 -96.04
C GLN A 51 24.18 -66.41 -95.94
N PRO A 52 23.11 -67.22 -96.02
CA PRO A 52 23.19 -68.52 -96.67
C PRO A 52 22.35 -68.50 -97.95
N ASN A 53 23.10 -68.64 -99.04
CA ASN A 53 22.69 -69.10 -100.35
C ASN A 53 21.78 -70.35 -100.25
N VAL A 54 20.49 -70.24 -100.57
CA VAL A 54 19.59 -71.40 -100.75
C VAL A 54 19.10 -71.42 -102.18
N ALA A 55 19.73 -72.31 -102.93
CA ALA A 55 19.41 -72.67 -104.29
C ALA A 55 18.03 -73.34 -104.39
N ASN A 56 17.25 -72.86 -105.37
CA ASN A 56 16.17 -73.51 -106.11
C ASN A 56 15.80 -74.96 -105.71
N SER A 57 14.61 -75.14 -105.13
CA SER A 57 13.86 -76.41 -105.15
C SER A 57 12.35 -76.13 -105.10
N PRO A 58 11.54 -76.63 -106.05
CA PRO A 58 10.11 -76.31 -106.21
C PRO A 58 9.17 -77.02 -105.21
N GLU A 59 9.62 -77.24 -103.96
CA GLU A 59 8.83 -77.78 -102.84
C GLU A 59 8.65 -76.77 -101.67
N ILE A 60 9.45 -75.70 -101.64
CA ILE A 60 9.47 -74.72 -100.52
C ILE A 60 8.25 -73.78 -100.54
N LEU A 61 7.60 -73.56 -101.69
CA LEU A 61 6.42 -72.69 -101.82
C LEU A 61 5.19 -73.20 -101.03
N ALA A 62 5.07 -74.52 -100.83
CA ALA A 62 3.99 -75.09 -100.01
C ALA A 62 4.27 -74.90 -98.50
N ALA A 63 5.52 -75.05 -98.07
CA ALA A 63 5.92 -74.85 -96.67
C ALA A 63 5.90 -73.36 -96.26
N ILE A 64 6.30 -72.43 -97.15
CA ILE A 64 6.23 -70.99 -96.89
C ILE A 64 4.78 -70.52 -96.72
N LYS A 65 3.83 -71.05 -97.52
CA LYS A 65 2.40 -70.76 -97.31
C LYS A 65 1.87 -71.25 -95.97
N GLY A 66 2.36 -72.41 -95.49
CA GLY A 66 2.00 -72.94 -94.17
C GLY A 66 2.56 -72.09 -93.02
N ILE A 67 3.81 -71.63 -93.14
CA ILE A 67 4.46 -70.74 -92.17
C ILE A 67 3.81 -69.35 -92.19
N GLU A 68 3.47 -68.80 -93.36
CA GLU A 68 2.76 -67.52 -93.47
C GLU A 68 1.36 -67.60 -92.84
N ALA A 69 0.65 -68.71 -93.03
CA ALA A 69 -0.64 -68.95 -92.37
C ALA A 69 -0.49 -69.04 -90.84
N ALA A 70 0.51 -69.78 -90.35
CA ALA A 70 0.78 -69.89 -88.91
C ALA A 70 1.23 -68.57 -88.28
N ILE A 71 2.01 -67.75 -89.00
CA ILE A 71 2.42 -66.41 -88.57
C ILE A 71 1.20 -65.47 -88.53
N ARG A 72 0.30 -65.53 -89.52
CA ARG A 72 -0.94 -64.73 -89.47
C ARG A 72 -1.85 -65.13 -88.31
N ASP A 73 -1.94 -66.42 -87.99
CA ASP A 73 -2.72 -66.89 -86.84
C ASP A 73 -2.10 -66.43 -85.51
N LEU A 74 -0.77 -66.50 -85.38
CA LEU A 74 -0.05 -65.99 -84.21
C LEU A 74 -0.21 -64.47 -84.05
N ILE A 75 -0.14 -63.71 -85.14
CA ILE A 75 -0.33 -62.25 -85.11
C ILE A 75 -1.79 -61.92 -84.74
N ALA A 76 -2.77 -62.69 -85.23
CA ALA A 76 -4.17 -62.51 -84.87
C ALA A 76 -4.45 -62.84 -83.38
N GLU A 77 -3.75 -63.83 -82.82
CA GLU A 77 -3.81 -64.16 -81.39
C GLU A 77 -3.09 -63.11 -80.53
N GLU A 78 -1.94 -62.59 -80.98
CA GLU A 78 -1.19 -61.54 -80.29
C GLU A 78 -1.95 -60.20 -80.26
N ASP A 79 -2.60 -59.82 -81.37
CA ASP A 79 -3.49 -58.65 -81.42
C ASP A 79 -4.68 -58.79 -80.44
N GLN A 80 -5.22 -60.00 -80.26
CA GLN A 80 -6.27 -60.25 -79.27
C GLN A 80 -5.75 -60.12 -77.83
N ILE A 81 -4.54 -60.60 -77.56
CA ILE A 81 -3.92 -60.49 -76.23
C ILE A 81 -3.55 -59.02 -75.93
N GLU A 82 -3.07 -58.28 -76.91
CA GLU A 82 -2.68 -56.87 -76.74
C GLU A 82 -3.91 -55.98 -76.54
N THR A 83 -4.99 -56.20 -77.30
CA THR A 83 -6.27 -55.49 -77.07
C THR A 83 -6.89 -55.81 -75.72
N GLU A 84 -6.78 -57.05 -75.22
CA GLU A 84 -7.20 -57.38 -73.85
C GLU A 84 -6.34 -56.70 -72.77
N ARG A 85 -5.02 -56.62 -72.99
CA ARG A 85 -4.10 -55.92 -72.07
C ARG A 85 -4.39 -54.42 -72.05
N GLN A 86 -4.63 -53.80 -73.20
CA GLN A 86 -5.01 -52.39 -73.28
C GLN A 86 -6.32 -52.13 -72.53
N ARG A 87 -7.37 -52.93 -72.75
CA ARG A 87 -8.63 -52.84 -71.99
C ARG A 87 -8.43 -53.00 -70.49
N LYS A 88 -7.58 -53.94 -70.06
CA LYS A 88 -7.25 -54.13 -68.64
C LYS A 88 -6.52 -52.90 -68.07
N ASN A 89 -5.56 -52.34 -68.81
CA ASN A 89 -4.82 -51.15 -68.37
C ASN A 89 -5.74 -49.92 -68.28
N GLU A 90 -6.60 -49.70 -69.27
CA GLU A 90 -7.61 -48.64 -69.25
C GLU A 90 -8.57 -48.78 -68.06
N SER A 91 -9.03 -50.01 -67.77
CA SER A 91 -9.90 -50.25 -66.62
C SER A 91 -9.20 -50.00 -65.27
N ARG A 92 -7.90 -50.30 -65.17
CA ARG A 92 -7.09 -50.05 -63.96
C ARG A 92 -6.84 -48.57 -63.78
N ASP A 93 -6.59 -47.84 -64.86
CA ASP A 93 -6.39 -46.39 -64.82
C ASP A 93 -7.67 -45.65 -64.41
N LEU A 94 -8.82 -46.02 -65.00
CA LEU A 94 -10.13 -45.48 -64.60
C LEU A 94 -10.42 -45.74 -63.11
N ASN A 95 -10.15 -46.95 -62.62
CA ASN A 95 -10.36 -47.28 -61.20
C ASN A 95 -9.38 -46.51 -60.29
N ALA A 96 -8.13 -46.30 -60.72
CA ALA A 96 -7.19 -45.46 -59.99
C ALA A 96 -7.65 -44.01 -59.91
N GLN A 97 -8.18 -43.45 -61.00
CA GLN A 97 -8.73 -42.09 -61.02
C GLN A 97 -9.97 -41.96 -60.10
N GLU A 98 -10.89 -42.92 -60.13
CA GLU A 98 -12.05 -42.94 -59.23
C GLU A 98 -11.63 -43.04 -57.75
N ALA A 99 -10.63 -43.87 -57.45
CA ALA A 99 -10.08 -43.99 -56.11
C ALA A 99 -9.43 -42.67 -55.65
N MET A 100 -8.65 -42.01 -56.50
CA MET A 100 -8.07 -40.69 -56.19
C MET A 100 -9.13 -39.63 -55.94
N ALA A 101 -10.21 -39.60 -56.74
CA ALA A 101 -11.32 -38.68 -56.53
C ALA A 101 -12.02 -38.92 -55.18
N LYS A 102 -12.18 -40.19 -54.78
CA LYS A 102 -12.74 -40.55 -53.48
C LYS A 102 -11.85 -40.09 -52.33
N TRP A 103 -10.54 -40.29 -52.41
CA TRP A 103 -9.58 -39.81 -51.42
C TRP A 103 -9.54 -38.29 -51.33
N ALA A 104 -9.55 -37.60 -52.47
CA ALA A 104 -9.62 -36.14 -52.51
C ALA A 104 -10.88 -35.61 -51.82
N ARG A 105 -12.02 -36.27 -52.00
CA ARG A 105 -13.27 -35.93 -51.29
C ARG A 105 -13.14 -36.08 -49.77
N TRP A 106 -12.51 -37.16 -49.29
CA TRP A 106 -12.27 -37.35 -47.85
C TRP A 106 -11.32 -36.30 -47.27
N MET A 107 -10.23 -35.97 -48.00
CA MET A 107 -9.29 -34.92 -47.60
C MET A 107 -9.96 -33.54 -47.55
N PHE A 108 -10.87 -33.25 -48.49
CA PHE A 108 -11.64 -32.00 -48.47
C PHE A 108 -12.49 -31.87 -47.20
N TRP A 109 -13.20 -32.94 -46.80
CA TRP A 109 -13.97 -32.94 -45.55
C TRP A 109 -13.09 -32.85 -44.30
N ALA A 110 -11.91 -33.46 -44.32
CA ALA A 110 -10.94 -33.33 -43.24
C ALA A 110 -10.48 -31.87 -43.07
N THR A 111 -10.15 -31.18 -44.17
CA THR A 111 -9.75 -29.77 -44.15
C THR A 111 -10.88 -28.83 -43.70
N ILE A 112 -12.13 -29.12 -44.08
CA ILE A 112 -13.29 -28.37 -43.54
C ILE A 112 -13.42 -28.61 -42.03
N GLY A 113 -13.22 -29.84 -41.58
CA GLY A 113 -13.25 -30.19 -40.16
C GLY A 113 -12.19 -29.44 -39.36
N THR A 114 -10.95 -29.38 -39.85
CA THR A 114 -9.87 -28.64 -39.18
C THR A 114 -10.14 -27.13 -39.16
N ALA A 115 -10.64 -26.56 -40.26
CA ALA A 115 -11.04 -25.14 -40.32
C ALA A 115 -12.18 -24.81 -39.32
N PHE A 116 -13.12 -25.73 -39.12
CA PHE A 116 -14.19 -25.53 -38.14
C PHE A 116 -13.67 -25.59 -36.69
N VAL A 117 -12.78 -26.54 -36.39
CA VAL A 117 -12.16 -26.66 -35.05
C VAL A 117 -11.34 -25.41 -34.71
N THR A 118 -10.56 -24.88 -35.65
CA THR A 118 -9.79 -23.64 -35.43
C THR A 118 -10.70 -22.43 -35.25
N LEU A 119 -11.78 -22.32 -36.01
CA LEU A 119 -12.79 -21.27 -35.84
C LEU A 119 -13.43 -21.31 -34.45
N VAL A 120 -13.84 -22.49 -33.97
CA VAL A 120 -14.38 -22.67 -32.61
C VAL A 120 -13.34 -22.30 -31.55
N GLY A 121 -12.07 -22.69 -31.75
CA GLY A 121 -10.98 -22.30 -30.87
C GLY A 121 -10.80 -20.79 -30.74
N LEU A 122 -10.83 -20.06 -31.88
CA LEU A 122 -10.75 -18.60 -31.89
C LEU A 122 -11.94 -17.94 -31.18
N ILE A 123 -13.15 -18.46 -31.37
CA ILE A 123 -14.36 -17.98 -30.67
C ILE A 123 -14.21 -18.17 -29.15
N LEU A 124 -13.70 -19.33 -28.71
CA LEU A 124 -13.49 -19.61 -27.29
C LEU A 124 -12.45 -18.66 -26.66
N ILE A 125 -11.37 -18.37 -27.38
CA ILE A 125 -10.35 -17.39 -26.94
C ILE A 125 -10.97 -15.99 -26.84
N GLY A 126 -11.80 -15.60 -27.80
CA GLY A 126 -12.53 -14.32 -27.78
C GLY A 126 -13.45 -14.19 -26.56
N PHE A 127 -14.20 -15.24 -26.21
CA PHE A 127 -15.01 -15.25 -25.00
C PHE A 127 -14.16 -15.16 -23.73
N THR A 128 -13.05 -15.91 -23.66
CA THR A 128 -12.14 -15.91 -22.51
C THR A 128 -11.56 -14.51 -22.26
N LEU A 129 -11.06 -13.85 -23.31
CA LEU A 129 -10.55 -12.47 -23.22
C LEU A 129 -11.61 -11.49 -22.75
N ARG A 130 -12.86 -11.64 -23.20
CA ARG A 130 -13.98 -10.78 -22.77
C ARG A 130 -14.28 -10.94 -21.28
N TYR A 131 -14.25 -12.17 -20.76
CA TYR A 131 -14.43 -12.41 -19.32
C TYR A 131 -13.25 -11.89 -18.49
N THR A 132 -12.02 -12.08 -18.95
CA THR A 132 -10.82 -11.55 -18.28
C THR A 132 -10.85 -10.03 -18.22
N ARG A 133 -11.26 -9.35 -19.29
CA ARG A 133 -11.43 -7.89 -19.30
C ARG A 133 -12.46 -7.42 -18.27
N LYS A 134 -13.62 -8.08 -18.20
CA LYS A 134 -14.65 -7.74 -17.22
C LYS A 134 -14.19 -8.00 -15.78
N ALA A 135 -13.42 -9.07 -15.54
CA ALA A 135 -12.84 -9.35 -14.23
C ALA A 135 -11.80 -8.29 -13.83
N ALA A 136 -11.00 -7.81 -14.78
CA ALA A 136 -10.04 -6.73 -14.54
C ALA A 136 -10.74 -5.42 -14.15
N GLU A 137 -11.82 -5.05 -14.84
CA GLU A 137 -12.63 -3.87 -14.52
C GLU A 137 -13.23 -3.95 -13.09
N HIS A 138 -13.73 -5.12 -12.68
CA HIS A 138 -14.21 -5.33 -11.30
C HIS A 138 -13.08 -5.22 -10.26
N THR A 139 -11.88 -5.70 -10.59
CA THR A 139 -10.73 -5.65 -9.68
C THR A 139 -10.26 -4.20 -9.47
N GLU A 140 -10.33 -3.36 -10.50
CA GLU A 140 -10.01 -1.92 -10.39
C GLU A 140 -10.97 -1.22 -9.43
N GLY A 141 -12.28 -1.48 -9.53
CA GLY A 141 -13.28 -0.94 -8.61
C GLY A 141 -13.03 -1.34 -7.15
N MET A 142 -12.72 -2.62 -6.91
CA MET A 142 -12.37 -3.11 -5.56
C MET A 142 -11.12 -2.44 -4.99
N LEU A 143 -10.12 -2.16 -5.84
CA LEU A 143 -8.88 -1.54 -5.41
C LEU A 143 -9.07 -0.07 -5.01
N ILE A 144 -9.98 0.65 -5.68
CA ILE A 144 -10.36 2.03 -5.31
C ILE A 144 -11.08 2.03 -3.95
N GLU A 145 -12.03 1.12 -3.73
CA GLU A 145 -12.77 1.01 -2.48
C GLU A 145 -11.88 0.59 -1.30
N ALA A 146 -10.94 -0.34 -1.53
CA ALA A 146 -9.97 -0.76 -0.54
C ALA A 146 -9.03 0.39 -0.13
N LYS A 147 -8.60 1.23 -1.09
CA LYS A 147 -7.81 2.44 -0.81
C LYS A 147 -8.59 3.44 0.04
N ALA A 148 -9.84 3.72 -0.32
CA ALA A 148 -10.71 4.62 0.45
C ALA A 148 -10.92 4.12 1.89
N THR A 149 -11.17 2.82 2.06
CA THR A 149 -11.35 2.18 3.37
C THR A 149 -10.07 2.26 4.22
N THR A 150 -8.91 2.02 3.61
CA THR A 150 -7.62 2.11 4.30
C THR A 150 -7.31 3.54 4.76
N LEU A 151 -7.66 4.53 3.94
CA LEU A 151 -7.51 5.95 4.28
C LEU A 151 -8.41 6.32 5.46
N ALA A 152 -9.69 5.95 5.43
CA ALA A 152 -10.63 6.19 6.52
C ALA A 152 -10.20 5.49 7.83
N ALA A 153 -9.66 4.27 7.75
CA ALA A 153 -9.11 3.56 8.89
C ALA A 153 -7.89 4.30 9.48
N LYS A 154 -6.99 4.81 8.64
CA LYS A 154 -5.82 5.60 9.07
C LYS A 154 -6.23 6.90 9.78
N GLU A 155 -7.23 7.59 9.25
CA GLU A 155 -7.79 8.79 9.89
C GLU A 155 -8.42 8.44 11.26
N SER A 156 -9.18 7.36 11.33
CA SER A 156 -9.80 6.88 12.57
C SER A 156 -8.77 6.54 13.65
N VAL A 157 -7.66 5.88 13.28
CA VAL A 157 -6.54 5.60 14.20
C VAL A 157 -5.89 6.89 14.68
N THR A 158 -5.74 7.89 13.79
CA THR A 158 -5.15 9.19 14.14
C THR A 158 -6.02 9.95 15.13
N VAL A 159 -7.33 10.00 14.91
CA VAL A 159 -8.29 10.61 15.83
C VAL A 159 -8.31 9.88 17.18
N THR A 160 -8.35 8.54 17.16
CA THR A 160 -8.32 7.73 18.37
C THR A 160 -7.04 7.98 19.18
N ARG A 161 -5.89 8.07 18.51
CA ARG A 161 -4.62 8.42 19.15
C ARG A 161 -4.68 9.80 19.80
N LYS A 162 -5.21 10.81 19.10
CA LYS A 162 -5.36 12.18 19.64
C LYS A 162 -6.29 12.22 20.86
N ILE A 163 -7.39 11.48 20.83
CA ILE A 163 -8.32 11.34 21.96
C ILE A 163 -7.61 10.65 23.13
N GLY A 164 -6.93 9.53 22.89
CA GLY A 164 -6.16 8.81 23.90
C GLY A 164 -5.10 9.69 24.56
N MET A 165 -4.31 10.42 23.75
CA MET A 165 -3.32 11.39 24.25
C MET A 165 -3.96 12.51 25.08
N SER A 166 -5.16 12.95 24.73
CA SER A 166 -5.87 13.99 25.49
C SER A 166 -6.42 13.47 26.83
N GLN A 167 -6.81 12.19 26.89
CA GLN A 167 -7.31 11.55 28.12
C GLN A 167 -6.21 11.27 29.13
N VAL A 168 -4.99 10.97 28.69
CA VAL A 168 -3.82 10.71 29.56
C VAL A 168 -3.00 11.97 29.87
N ARG A 169 -3.49 13.15 29.49
CA ARG A 169 -2.74 14.41 29.65
C ARG A 169 -2.66 14.82 31.13
N PRO A 170 -1.47 15.24 31.64
CA PRO A 170 -1.38 15.94 32.93
C PRO A 170 -2.05 17.30 32.84
N TRP A 171 -2.78 17.66 33.89
CA TRP A 171 -3.40 18.98 34.05
C TRP A 171 -2.95 19.53 35.39
N ILE A 172 -2.16 20.59 35.40
CA ILE A 172 -1.71 21.19 36.66
C ILE A 172 -2.67 22.29 37.10
N LYS A 173 -3.17 22.15 38.32
CA LYS A 173 -3.94 23.16 39.04
C LYS A 173 -3.01 23.85 40.04
N CYS A 174 -2.86 25.15 39.90
CA CYS A 174 -2.15 25.99 40.86
C CYS A 174 -3.18 26.70 41.74
N THR A 175 -3.03 26.65 43.05
CA THR A 175 -3.91 27.31 44.03
C THR A 175 -3.06 28.11 45.00
N ILE A 176 -3.42 29.38 45.20
CA ILE A 176 -2.79 30.27 46.16
C ILE A 176 -3.75 30.46 47.33
N GLU A 177 -3.28 30.14 48.53
CA GLU A 177 -3.97 30.39 49.78
C GLU A 177 -3.12 31.33 50.63
N MET A 178 -3.73 32.36 51.20
CA MET A 178 -3.04 33.25 52.13
C MET A 178 -3.26 32.74 53.55
N ASN A 179 -2.19 32.38 54.24
CA ASN A 179 -2.29 32.03 55.66
C ASN A 179 -2.39 33.31 56.49
N ALA A 180 -3.50 33.43 57.22
CA ALA A 180 -3.81 34.63 57.99
C ALA A 180 -2.82 34.83 59.15
N GLY A 181 -2.12 35.96 59.08
CA GLY A 181 -1.22 36.47 60.11
C GLY A 181 -0.78 37.89 59.76
N LEU A 182 -1.72 38.74 59.32
CA LEU A 182 -1.44 40.13 58.96
C LEU A 182 -1.26 40.96 60.23
N MET A 183 -0.08 40.87 60.85
CA MET A 183 0.35 41.87 61.82
C MET A 183 1.04 42.99 61.05
N ALA A 184 0.30 44.06 60.77
CA ALA A 184 0.89 45.26 60.18
C ALA A 184 2.00 45.77 61.10
N ASN A 185 3.24 45.75 60.62
CA ASN A 185 4.37 46.38 61.28
C ASN A 185 4.61 47.74 60.60
N LYS A 186 5.27 48.68 61.29
CA LYS A 186 5.53 50.03 60.77
C LYS A 186 6.28 50.00 59.43
N GLY A 187 5.53 50.08 58.33
CA GLY A 187 6.07 50.10 56.96
C GLY A 187 6.21 48.72 56.28
N SER A 188 5.76 47.62 56.89
CA SER A 188 5.75 46.32 56.24
C SER A 188 4.48 45.52 56.56
N LEU A 189 3.98 44.83 55.54
CA LEU A 189 2.85 43.91 55.67
C LEU A 189 3.39 42.48 55.49
N PRO A 190 3.81 41.81 56.58
CA PRO A 190 4.21 40.42 56.49
C PRO A 190 2.98 39.57 56.16
N PHE A 191 3.09 38.71 55.15
CA PHE A 191 2.08 37.70 54.86
C PHE A 191 2.74 36.40 54.44
N SER A 192 2.06 35.28 54.68
CA SER A 192 2.50 33.97 54.22
C SER A 192 1.58 33.49 53.12
N LEU A 193 2.14 33.18 51.96
CA LEU A 193 1.42 32.53 50.87
C LEU A 193 1.74 31.04 50.90
N ASN A 194 0.68 30.24 50.96
CA ASN A 194 0.70 28.82 50.67
C ASN A 194 0.33 28.64 49.21
N VAL A 195 1.25 28.08 48.43
CA VAL A 195 0.97 27.72 47.04
C VAL A 195 0.95 26.21 46.92
N SER A 196 -0.18 25.69 46.44
CA SER A 196 -0.39 24.27 46.18
C SER A 196 -0.44 24.04 44.68
N VAL A 197 0.43 23.15 44.20
CA VAL A 197 0.49 22.71 42.82
C VAL A 197 0.04 21.25 42.80
N GLN A 198 -1.09 20.97 42.17
CA GLN A 198 -1.68 19.64 42.10
C GLN A 198 -1.85 19.19 40.67
N ASN A 199 -1.45 17.95 40.37
CA ASN A 199 -1.79 17.33 39.09
C ASN A 199 -3.18 16.70 39.16
N VAL A 200 -4.15 17.35 38.52
CA VAL A 200 -5.54 16.88 38.38
C VAL A 200 -5.76 16.09 37.09
N GLY A 201 -4.72 15.87 36.28
CA GLY A 201 -4.76 15.04 35.09
C GLY A 201 -4.43 13.57 35.34
N ASN A 202 -4.52 12.76 34.29
CA ASN A 202 -4.34 11.31 34.38
C ASN A 202 -2.91 10.84 34.05
N GLY A 203 -2.06 11.73 33.51
CA GLY A 203 -0.66 11.44 33.21
C GLY A 203 0.29 12.16 34.17
N PRO A 204 1.55 11.71 34.27
CA PRO A 204 2.58 12.41 35.04
C PRO A 204 2.94 13.74 34.35
N ALA A 205 3.10 14.79 35.15
CA ALA A 205 3.69 16.04 34.70
C ALA A 205 5.20 15.97 34.92
N THR A 206 5.96 15.91 33.83
CA THR A 206 7.43 15.85 33.88
C THR A 206 8.00 17.26 33.83
N ASP A 207 9.25 17.39 34.21
CA ASP A 207 9.96 18.67 34.20
C ASP A 207 9.27 19.81 34.96
N THR A 208 8.46 19.49 35.99
CA THR A 208 7.61 20.46 36.65
C THR A 208 8.42 21.41 37.53
N LEU A 209 8.19 22.70 37.30
CA LEU A 209 8.66 23.80 38.13
C LEU A 209 7.49 24.67 38.56
N TYR A 210 7.68 25.34 39.67
CA TYR A 210 6.74 26.33 40.17
C TYR A 210 7.52 27.48 40.80
N ASP A 211 6.99 28.69 40.72
CA ASP A 211 7.51 29.85 41.44
C ASP A 211 6.36 30.80 41.77
N VAL A 212 6.58 31.62 42.78
CA VAL A 212 5.63 32.62 43.26
C VAL A 212 6.31 33.97 43.16
N PHE A 213 5.66 34.92 42.50
CA PHE A 213 6.17 36.25 42.30
C PHE A 213 5.15 37.28 42.79
N LEU A 214 5.64 38.27 43.53
CA LEU A 214 4.87 39.45 43.92
C LEU A 214 5.15 40.55 42.90
N PHE A 215 4.10 41.16 42.37
CA PHE A 215 4.20 42.26 41.44
C PHE A 215 3.16 43.33 41.75
N GLU A 216 3.46 44.56 41.31
CA GLU A 216 2.49 45.65 41.36
C GLU A 216 1.56 45.51 40.15
N SER A 217 0.25 45.43 40.38
CA SER A 217 -0.73 45.16 39.32
C SER A 217 -0.88 46.32 38.31
N PHE A 218 -0.21 47.46 38.48
CA PHE A 218 -0.43 48.62 37.62
C PHE A 218 0.33 48.60 36.30
N GLY A 219 -0.44 48.70 35.21
CA GLY A 219 0.09 48.93 33.87
C GLY A 219 0.64 47.69 33.16
N HIS A 220 0.58 46.51 33.79
CA HIS A 220 0.92 45.25 33.16
C HIS A 220 -0.35 44.42 32.92
N SER A 221 -0.47 43.85 31.73
CA SER A 221 -1.43 42.78 31.50
C SER A 221 -1.06 41.58 32.36
N ASP A 222 -2.03 40.91 32.97
CA ASP A 222 -1.84 39.65 33.68
C ASP A 222 -1.07 38.63 32.80
N GLU A 223 -1.32 38.67 31.49
CA GLU A 223 -0.64 37.83 30.50
C GLU A 223 0.86 38.16 30.40
N ASP A 224 1.25 39.44 30.45
CA ASP A 224 2.66 39.84 30.41
C ASP A 224 3.41 39.43 31.67
N ALA A 225 2.76 39.52 32.83
CA ALA A 225 3.33 39.10 34.10
C ALA A 225 3.56 37.57 34.11
N VAL A 226 2.58 36.80 33.65
CA VAL A 226 2.69 35.34 33.51
C VAL A 226 3.76 34.95 32.49
N ALA A 227 3.80 35.60 31.32
CA ALA A 227 4.78 35.31 30.27
C ALA A 227 6.22 35.59 30.73
N LYS A 228 6.47 36.75 31.37
CA LYS A 228 7.79 37.08 31.93
C LYS A 228 8.23 36.06 32.97
N LEU A 229 7.32 35.62 33.84
CA LEU A 229 7.63 34.64 34.87
C LEU A 229 7.91 33.26 34.28
N ARG A 230 7.08 32.82 33.32
CA ARG A 230 7.28 31.59 32.55
C ARG A 230 8.66 31.56 31.89
N ASP A 231 9.03 32.61 31.17
CA ASP A 231 10.30 32.66 30.44
C ASP A 231 11.52 32.69 31.40
N LYS A 232 11.38 33.38 32.54
CA LYS A 232 12.37 33.35 33.63
C LYS A 232 12.52 31.96 34.25
N MET A 233 11.43 31.20 34.39
CA MET A 233 11.47 29.83 34.90
C MET A 233 12.10 28.86 33.92
N ILE A 234 11.75 28.93 32.64
CA ILE A 234 12.32 28.08 31.58
C ILE A 234 13.84 28.30 31.49
N SER A 235 14.31 29.56 31.48
CA SER A 235 15.74 29.87 31.43
C SER A 235 16.52 29.36 32.66
N ARG A 236 15.89 29.24 33.84
CA ARG A 236 16.52 28.63 35.02
C ARG A 236 16.73 27.11 34.88
N VAL A 237 15.86 26.41 34.14
CA VAL A 237 16.05 24.98 33.85
C VAL A 237 17.19 24.80 32.87
N GLU A 238 17.21 25.60 31.82
CA GLU A 238 18.25 25.53 30.79
C GLU A 238 19.64 25.81 31.35
N THR A 239 19.74 26.64 32.39
CA THR A 239 20.98 26.92 33.12
C THR A 239 21.29 25.89 34.23
N GLY A 240 20.45 24.86 34.43
CA GLY A 240 20.67 23.78 35.40
C GLY A 240 20.55 24.19 36.87
N HIS A 241 19.98 25.36 37.16
CA HIS A 241 19.89 25.88 38.54
C HIS A 241 18.78 25.23 39.36
N ASN A 242 17.77 24.64 38.72
CA ASN A 242 16.68 23.93 39.37
C ASN A 242 16.59 22.50 38.86
N ARG A 243 16.45 21.54 39.78
CA ARG A 243 16.11 20.16 39.43
C ARG A 243 14.60 20.08 39.20
N PRO A 244 14.15 19.76 37.98
CA PRO A 244 12.73 19.55 37.75
C PRO A 244 12.17 18.45 38.65
N SER A 245 10.92 18.61 39.07
CA SER A 245 10.17 17.60 39.79
C SER A 245 9.20 16.88 38.86
N ILE A 246 8.88 15.62 39.16
CA ILE A 246 7.78 14.91 38.50
C ILE A 246 6.61 14.95 39.47
N ILE A 247 5.43 15.36 39.00
CA ILE A 247 4.19 15.34 39.79
C ILE A 247 3.26 14.28 39.21
N PHE A 248 3.03 13.20 39.94
CA PHE A 248 2.15 12.11 39.52
C PHE A 248 0.67 12.51 39.63
N PRO A 249 -0.25 11.81 38.93
CA PRO A 249 -1.68 12.04 39.06
C PRO A 249 -2.15 12.03 40.52
N ALA A 250 -2.99 13.00 40.88
CA ALA A 250 -3.50 13.25 42.24
C ALA A 250 -2.45 13.65 43.30
N GLU A 251 -1.17 13.71 42.95
CA GLU A 251 -0.12 14.24 43.83
C GLU A 251 -0.23 15.77 43.91
N SER A 252 0.02 16.30 45.12
CA SER A 252 0.05 17.72 45.39
C SER A 252 1.36 18.09 46.06
N VAL A 253 2.00 19.14 45.57
CA VAL A 253 3.20 19.72 46.17
C VAL A 253 2.82 21.09 46.72
N SER A 254 2.99 21.28 48.02
CA SER A 254 2.72 22.55 48.70
C SER A 254 4.02 23.26 49.04
N ILE A 255 4.09 24.56 48.75
CA ILE A 255 5.20 25.43 49.12
C ILE A 255 4.62 26.52 49.99
N SER A 256 5.13 26.61 51.21
CA SER A 256 4.86 27.77 52.07
C SER A 256 5.99 28.76 51.86
N ARG A 257 5.67 29.96 51.39
CA ARG A 257 6.64 31.05 51.24
C ARG A 257 6.20 32.22 52.10
N ALA A 258 6.99 32.50 53.14
CA ALA A 258 6.86 33.72 53.91
C ALA A 258 7.53 34.85 53.12
N GLU A 259 6.75 35.82 52.69
CA GLU A 259 7.25 37.00 52.00
C GLU A 259 6.93 38.24 52.82
N ASN A 260 7.88 39.17 52.87
CA ASN A 260 7.67 40.46 53.50
C ASN A 260 7.45 41.48 52.40
N LEU A 261 6.20 41.89 52.18
CA LEU A 261 5.93 43.02 51.31
C LEU A 261 6.28 44.30 52.07
N ILE A 262 7.42 44.88 51.70
CA ILE A 262 7.82 46.21 52.15
C ILE A 262 7.02 47.20 51.32
N ILE A 263 5.98 47.78 51.93
CA ILE A 263 5.21 48.84 51.29
C ILE A 263 5.93 50.14 51.64
N ASP A 264 6.73 50.66 50.71
CA ASP A 264 7.34 51.96 50.89
C ASP A 264 6.22 53.01 50.96
N GLY A 265 5.98 53.56 52.15
CA GLY A 265 4.88 54.49 52.42
C GLY A 265 4.89 55.74 51.53
N SER A 266 5.99 56.03 50.81
CA SER A 266 6.07 57.10 49.82
C SER A 266 5.34 56.82 48.50
N SER A 267 5.01 55.56 48.21
CA SER A 267 4.36 55.14 46.95
C SER A 267 2.84 54.96 47.06
N ILE A 268 2.27 55.00 48.28
CA ILE A 268 0.82 55.06 48.50
C ILE A 268 0.36 56.52 48.43
N LYS A 269 0.28 57.09 47.21
CA LYS A 269 -0.40 58.38 47.03
C LYS A 269 -1.91 58.18 47.20
N SER A 270 -2.50 58.88 48.16
CA SER A 270 -3.87 58.65 48.66
C SER A 270 -5.01 58.93 47.67
N ASP A 271 -4.74 59.52 46.51
CA ASP A 271 -5.79 60.24 45.77
C ASP A 271 -6.18 59.67 44.40
N ALA A 272 -5.61 58.56 43.94
CA ALA A 272 -6.09 57.88 42.73
C ALA A 272 -5.80 56.39 42.82
N MET A 273 -6.87 55.57 42.90
CA MET A 273 -6.89 54.10 42.86
C MET A 273 -5.58 53.45 43.34
N GLY A 274 -5.52 53.08 44.63
CA GLY A 274 -4.30 52.59 45.29
C GLY A 274 -3.66 51.36 44.63
N VAL A 275 -2.34 51.26 44.78
CA VAL A 275 -1.54 50.09 44.34
C VAL A 275 -2.07 48.84 44.99
N VAL A 276 -2.60 47.94 44.17
CA VAL A 276 -3.00 46.59 44.59
C VAL A 276 -1.81 45.68 44.29
N PRO A 277 -1.03 45.26 45.31
CA PRO A 277 -0.04 44.22 45.12
C PRO A 277 -0.77 42.93 44.74
N ALA A 278 -0.23 42.20 43.76
CA ALA A 278 -0.75 40.92 43.33
C ALA A 278 0.33 39.84 43.47
N ALA A 279 -0.09 38.65 43.86
CA ALA A 279 0.75 37.46 43.86
C ALA A 279 0.39 36.60 42.65
N CYS A 280 1.36 36.26 41.82
CA CYS A 280 1.21 35.32 40.72
C CYS A 280 2.01 34.06 41.05
N ALA A 281 1.32 32.91 41.08
CA ALA A 281 1.94 31.60 41.18
C ALA A 281 1.85 30.93 39.81
N VAL A 282 3.01 30.64 39.23
CA VAL A 282 3.12 29.99 37.93
C VAL A 282 3.74 28.61 38.11
N ALA A 283 3.14 27.61 37.47
CA ALA A 283 3.75 26.30 37.29
C ALA A 283 3.96 26.02 35.81
N VAL A 284 5.19 25.66 35.44
CA VAL A 284 5.55 25.21 34.09
C VAL A 284 5.89 23.73 34.13
N TYR A 285 5.45 22.98 33.12
CA TYR A 285 5.62 21.53 33.08
C TYR A 285 5.69 21.03 31.64
N ARG A 286 6.15 19.80 31.46
CA ARG A 286 6.12 19.07 30.20
C ARG A 286 5.25 17.82 30.33
N ILE A 287 4.84 17.33 29.17
CA ILE A 287 4.26 15.99 29.03
C ILE A 287 5.42 15.07 28.67
N ASP A 288 5.43 13.85 29.21
CA ASP A 288 6.44 12.85 28.88
C ASP A 288 6.56 12.66 27.35
N GLY A 289 7.79 12.76 26.82
CA GLY A 289 8.08 12.73 25.40
C GLY A 289 7.81 14.01 24.59
N GLU A 290 7.11 15.01 25.14
CA GLU A 290 6.93 16.33 24.49
C GLU A 290 8.11 17.27 24.80
N LYS A 291 8.53 18.08 23.82
CA LYS A 291 9.57 19.11 24.00
C LYS A 291 9.00 20.47 24.46
N GLU A 292 7.70 20.67 24.24
CA GLU A 292 7.02 21.94 24.50
C GLU A 292 6.71 22.11 25.99
N TRP A 293 6.94 23.33 26.48
CA TRP A 293 6.57 23.73 27.85
C TRP A 293 5.11 24.18 27.90
N ARG A 294 4.38 23.71 28.91
CA ARG A 294 3.03 24.16 29.25
C ARG A 294 3.07 24.98 30.51
N CYS A 295 2.10 25.88 30.69
CA CYS A 295 2.05 26.81 31.81
C CYS A 295 0.64 26.84 32.42
N THR A 296 0.56 26.91 33.74
CA THR A 296 -0.67 27.22 34.47
C THR A 296 -0.35 28.31 35.48
N ALA A 297 -1.26 29.27 35.65
CA ALA A 297 -1.05 30.39 36.54
C ALA A 297 -2.30 30.64 37.40
N SER A 298 -2.06 31.03 38.65
CA SER A 298 -3.07 31.58 39.54
C SER A 298 -2.62 32.96 39.98
N ILE A 299 -3.51 33.94 39.93
CA ILE A 299 -3.24 35.31 40.35
C ILE A 299 -4.15 35.62 41.53
N PHE A 300 -3.56 36.20 42.56
CA PHE A 300 -4.21 36.56 43.80
C PHE A 300 -3.97 38.05 44.08
N ASP A 301 -5.02 38.85 43.95
CA ASP A 301 -4.98 40.29 44.24
C ASP A 301 -5.08 40.52 45.75
N ILE A 302 -4.15 41.27 46.32
CA ILE A 302 -4.11 41.59 47.74
C ILE A 302 -4.76 42.97 47.93
N PHE A 303 -6.06 42.97 48.22
CA PHE A 303 -6.80 44.20 48.53
C PHE A 303 -6.62 44.61 49.99
N VAL A 304 -5.94 45.74 50.21
CA VAL A 304 -5.95 46.42 51.50
C VAL A 304 -7.14 47.38 51.52
N ARG A 305 -8.25 46.98 52.16
CA ARG A 305 -9.44 47.83 52.24
C ARG A 305 -9.18 48.99 53.20
N GLY A 306 -8.99 50.20 52.65
CA GLY A 306 -8.75 51.43 53.39
C GLY A 306 -9.97 52.07 54.06
N ASP A 307 -10.98 51.30 54.50
CA ASP A 307 -12.13 51.83 55.26
C ASP A 307 -11.80 51.98 56.76
N VAL A 308 -10.59 52.42 57.09
CA VAL A 308 -10.22 52.84 58.44
C VAL A 308 -9.93 54.33 58.35
N GLY A 309 -10.95 55.12 58.68
CA GLY A 309 -10.98 56.56 58.48
C GLY A 309 -9.67 57.25 58.81
N LEU A 310 -9.23 58.09 57.89
CA LEU A 310 -8.35 59.25 58.14
C LEU A 310 -8.73 59.88 59.48
N GLY A 311 -7.94 59.66 60.54
CA GLY A 311 -8.16 60.39 61.80
C GLY A 311 -7.71 59.79 63.12
N HIS A 312 -7.19 58.56 63.22
CA HIS A 312 -6.59 58.10 64.48
C HIS A 312 -5.22 57.48 64.27
N ALA A 313 -4.21 58.16 64.80
CA ALA A 313 -2.92 57.56 65.09
C ALA A 313 -3.16 56.32 65.96
N PHE A 314 -2.93 55.13 65.40
CA PHE A 314 -2.94 53.90 66.18
C PHE A 314 -1.74 53.92 67.13
N PRO A 315 -1.95 53.81 68.45
CA PRO A 315 -0.84 53.61 69.36
C PRO A 315 -0.16 52.27 69.04
N MET A 316 1.17 52.30 69.06
CA MET A 316 2.04 51.14 68.89
C MET A 316 1.84 50.11 70.00
N ASP A 317 0.81 49.29 69.91
CA ASP A 317 0.69 48.07 70.72
C ASP A 317 0.26 46.95 69.79
N GLY A 318 1.15 45.99 69.55
CA GLY A 318 1.03 44.91 68.56
C GLY A 318 -0.19 43.98 68.73
N LYS A 319 -1.39 44.50 68.47
CA LYS A 319 -2.63 43.73 68.38
C LYS A 319 -2.87 43.31 66.93
N ALA A 320 -3.07 42.01 66.74
CA ALA A 320 -3.43 41.40 65.47
C ALA A 320 -4.71 42.03 64.91
N ILE A 321 -4.68 42.40 63.63
CA ILE A 321 -5.88 42.79 62.89
C ILE A 321 -6.67 41.50 62.63
N SER A 322 -7.91 41.42 63.13
CA SER A 322 -8.83 40.32 62.82
C SER A 322 -9.15 40.32 61.33
N ALA A 323 -9.11 39.14 60.70
CA ALA A 323 -9.28 38.93 59.26
C ALA A 323 -10.67 39.31 58.69
N GLU A 324 -11.60 39.78 59.52
CA GLU A 324 -12.97 40.15 59.13
C GLU A 324 -13.06 41.40 58.22
N GLY A 325 -11.97 42.16 58.05
CA GLY A 325 -11.93 43.36 57.19
C GLY A 325 -11.37 43.16 55.78
N LEU A 326 -10.81 41.98 55.44
CA LEU A 326 -10.24 41.70 54.12
C LEU A 326 -11.29 41.06 53.20
N ASN A 327 -11.69 41.78 52.15
CA ASN A 327 -12.42 41.17 51.05
C ASN A 327 -11.44 40.45 50.13
N VAL A 328 -11.47 39.12 50.15
CA VAL A 328 -10.72 38.27 49.21
C VAL A 328 -11.51 38.17 47.91
N VAL A 329 -10.98 38.75 46.83
CA VAL A 329 -11.57 38.60 45.48
C VAL A 329 -10.65 37.69 44.67
N HIS A 330 -11.08 36.47 44.43
CA HIS A 330 -10.35 35.55 43.56
C HIS A 330 -10.66 35.89 42.09
N ARG A 331 -9.66 36.38 41.34
CA ARG A 331 -9.78 36.56 39.89
C ARG A 331 -9.46 35.24 39.16
N ARG A 332 -10.14 35.03 38.02
CA ARG A 332 -10.17 33.79 37.23
C ARG A 332 -8.78 33.15 37.06
N ASN A 333 -8.74 31.82 37.07
CA ASN A 333 -7.59 31.05 36.58
C ASN A 333 -7.39 31.32 35.08
N ALA A 334 -6.22 31.84 34.71
CA ALA A 334 -5.81 31.95 33.31
C ALA A 334 -5.17 30.64 32.87
N ILE A 335 -5.87 29.86 32.04
CA ILE A 335 -5.31 28.67 31.40
C ILE A 335 -4.73 29.13 30.05
N GLY A 336 -3.42 29.36 30.01
CA GLY A 336 -2.69 29.57 28.77
C GLY A 336 -2.27 28.21 28.19
N THR A 337 -2.72 27.90 26.97
CA THR A 337 -2.25 26.72 26.21
C THR A 337 -0.92 26.95 25.54
#